data_AF-A0A2W0AS40-F1
#
_entry.id   AF-A0A2W0AS40-F1
#
_cell.length_a   1.000
_cell.length_b   1.000
_cell.length_c   1.000
_cell.angle_alpha   90.00
_cell.angle_beta   90.00
_cell.angle_gamma   90.00
#
_symmetry.space_group_name_H-M   'P 1'
#
loop_
_entity.id
_entity.type
_entity.pdbx_description
1 polymer ?
#
loop_
_entity_poly.entity_id
_entity_poly.type
_entity_poly.pdbx_seq_one_letter_code
_entity_poly.pdbx_strand_id
1 'polypeptide(L)'
;MFALGSASLLSGDTTSRQKPSPPDGELLYKTHCTRCHSTPPSLSDRQTRVIVRHMRVRANLLSVDYQAVLAYLSQNVKTRD
;
A
#
# COMPACT_ATOMS: atom_id res chain seq x y z
N MET A 1 18.66 61.24 6.76
CA MET A 1 18.85 60.18 7.77
C MET A 1 18.62 58.84 7.06
N PHE A 2 19.69 58.08 6.84
CA PHE A 2 19.74 56.81 6.08
C PHE A 2 19.29 55.62 6.94
N ALA A 3 18.59 54.65 6.34
CA ALA A 3 18.54 53.24 6.75
C ALA A 3 18.21 52.43 5.47
N LEU A 4 19.13 51.69 4.82
CA LEU A 4 19.64 50.34 5.16
C LEU A 4 18.47 49.46 5.66
N GLY A 5 17.91 48.49 4.94
CA GLY A 5 18.46 47.54 3.98
C GLY A 5 18.22 46.13 4.56
N SER A 6 17.35 45.31 3.96
CA SER A 6 17.19 43.90 4.32
C SER A 6 16.63 43.11 3.15
N ALA A 7 17.50 42.64 2.25
CA ALA A 7 17.14 41.64 1.26
C ALA A 7 17.00 40.29 1.97
N SER A 8 15.76 39.84 2.17
CA SER A 8 15.48 38.47 2.61
C SER A 8 15.77 37.51 1.46
N LEU A 9 16.80 36.68 1.67
CA LEU A 9 17.12 35.53 0.85
C LEU A 9 15.92 34.58 0.87
N LEU A 10 15.16 34.50 -0.23
CA LEU A 10 14.22 33.41 -0.46
C LEU A 10 15.04 32.17 -0.76
N SER A 11 15.32 31.39 0.29
CA SER A 11 15.82 30.03 0.18
C SER A 11 14.90 29.24 -0.75
N GLY A 12 15.44 28.82 -1.90
CA GLY A 12 14.76 27.93 -2.82
C GLY A 12 14.48 26.61 -2.11
N ASP A 13 13.21 26.31 -1.90
CA ASP A 13 12.73 25.01 -1.45
C ASP A 13 12.99 23.99 -2.58
N THR A 14 14.11 23.27 -2.45
CA THR A 14 14.34 22.06 -3.23
C THR A 14 13.41 20.98 -2.68
N THR A 15 12.14 21.05 -3.08
CA THR A 15 11.19 19.95 -2.88
C THR A 15 11.72 18.73 -3.63
N SER A 16 12.50 17.90 -2.91
CA SER A 16 12.93 16.60 -3.41
C SER A 16 11.67 15.82 -3.73
N ARG A 17 11.47 15.52 -5.01
CA ARG A 17 10.34 14.70 -5.47
C ARG A 17 10.56 13.28 -4.97
N GLN A 18 10.18 13.04 -3.72
CA GLN A 18 10.20 11.74 -3.08
C GLN A 18 9.33 10.80 -3.92
N LYS A 19 9.94 9.73 -4.44
CA LYS A 19 9.17 8.67 -5.09
C LYS A 19 8.17 8.13 -4.06
N PRO A 20 6.88 7.99 -4.40
CA PRO A 20 5.92 7.40 -3.49
C PRO A 20 6.41 6.02 -3.03
N SER A 21 6.42 5.79 -1.71
CA SER A 21 6.71 4.48 -1.15
C SER A 21 5.70 3.46 -1.69
N PRO A 22 6.13 2.20 -1.90
CA PRO A 22 5.20 1.15 -2.27
C PRO A 22 4.10 0.99 -1.21
N PRO A 23 2.88 0.60 -1.61
CA PRO A 23 1.77 0.42 -0.68
C PRO A 23 2.05 -0.70 0.32
N ASP A 24 1.62 -0.50 1.57
CA ASP A 24 1.77 -1.47 2.66
C ASP A 24 0.70 -2.57 2.54
N GLY A 25 1.15 -3.79 2.20
CA GLY A 25 0.28 -4.94 2.01
C GLY A 25 -0.44 -5.41 3.27
N GLU A 26 0.17 -5.25 4.46
CA GLU A 26 -0.46 -5.64 5.73
C GLU A 26 -1.61 -4.68 6.07
N LEU A 27 -1.35 -3.38 5.97
CA LEU A 27 -2.36 -2.35 6.20
C LEU A 27 -3.54 -2.50 5.23
N LEU A 28 -3.25 -2.72 3.95
CA LEU A 28 -4.28 -2.95 2.94
C LEU A 28 -5.08 -4.22 3.22
N TYR A 29 -4.43 -5.31 3.62
CA TYR A 29 -5.12 -6.55 3.99
C TYR A 29 -6.08 -6.33 5.17
N LYS A 30 -5.61 -5.69 6.24
CA LYS A 30 -6.45 -5.34 7.41
C LYS A 30 -7.58 -4.38 7.05
N THR A 31 -7.34 -3.47 6.10
CA THR A 31 -8.34 -2.47 5.70
C THR A 31 -9.42 -3.06 4.81
N HIS A 32 -9.06 -3.94 3.87
CA HIS A 32 -9.97 -4.39 2.81
C HIS A 32 -10.47 -5.82 2.99
N CYS A 33 -9.66 -6.74 3.51
CA CYS A 33 -9.97 -8.17 3.52
C CYS A 33 -10.64 -8.62 4.82
N THR A 34 -10.29 -8.03 5.97
CA THR A 34 -10.84 -8.44 7.28
C THR A 34 -12.18 -7.79 7.63
N ARG A 35 -12.80 -7.08 6.67
CA ARG A 35 -14.10 -6.39 6.87
C ARG A 35 -15.28 -7.34 6.95
N CYS A 36 -15.22 -8.44 6.21
CA CYS A 36 -16.34 -9.37 6.05
C CYS A 36 -16.14 -10.68 6.82
N HIS A 37 -14.89 -11.11 6.97
CA HIS A 37 -14.51 -12.29 7.74
C HIS A 37 -13.06 -12.15 8.20
N SER A 38 -12.70 -12.80 9.30
CA SER A 38 -11.31 -12.96 9.73
C SER A 38 -10.57 -13.96 8.83
N THR A 39 -9.26 -14.13 9.09
CA THR A 39 -8.26 -14.87 8.31
C THR A 39 -8.82 -15.98 7.41
N PRO A 40 -8.47 -16.01 6.10
CA PRO A 40 -8.91 -17.06 5.20
C PRO A 40 -8.58 -18.45 5.75
N PRO A 41 -9.34 -19.50 5.39
CA PRO A 41 -8.92 -20.88 5.63
C PRO A 41 -7.49 -21.09 5.10
N SER A 42 -6.80 -22.13 5.53
CA SER A 42 -5.49 -22.41 4.93
C SER A 42 -5.69 -22.72 3.44
N LEU A 43 -5.13 -21.85 2.59
CA LEU A 43 -5.30 -21.84 1.13
C LEU A 43 -3.94 -22.10 0.48
N SER A 44 -3.89 -22.88 -0.59
CA SER A 44 -2.66 -22.97 -1.39
C SER A 44 -2.37 -21.63 -2.07
N ASP A 45 -1.11 -21.38 -2.43
CA ASP A 45 -0.71 -20.16 -3.16
C ASP A 45 -1.53 -19.90 -4.42
N ARG A 46 -1.89 -20.99 -5.12
CA ARG A 46 -2.73 -20.91 -6.32
C ARG A 46 -4.14 -20.44 -5.98
N GLN A 47 -4.74 -20.97 -4.91
CA GLN A 47 -6.06 -20.55 -4.44
C GLN A 47 -6.03 -19.09 -3.99
N THR A 48 -5.00 -18.69 -3.23
CA THR A 48 -4.78 -17.31 -2.79
C THR A 48 -4.76 -16.36 -3.98
N ARG A 49 -3.98 -16.66 -5.03
CA ARG A 49 -3.94 -15.83 -6.25
C ARG A 49 -5.30 -15.65 -6.91
N VAL A 50 -6.07 -16.73 -7.04
CA VAL A 50 -7.42 -16.69 -7.66
C VAL A 50 -8.39 -15.86 -6.82
N ILE A 51 -8.42 -16.11 -5.51
CA ILE A 51 -9.32 -15.42 -4.58
C ILE A 51 -8.99 -13.94 -4.53
N VAL A 52 -7.71 -13.56 -4.36
CA VAL A 52 -7.30 -12.15 -4.27
C VAL A 52 -7.56 -11.43 -5.60
N ARG A 53 -7.42 -12.11 -6.75
CA ARG A 53 -7.80 -11.54 -8.05
C ARG A 53 -9.30 -11.26 -8.14
N HIS A 54 -10.16 -12.14 -7.63
CA HIS A 54 -11.59 -11.89 -7.55
C HIS A 54 -11.92 -10.76 -6.56
N MET A 55 -11.23 -10.73 -5.41
CA MET A 55 -11.38 -9.70 -4.38
C MET A 55 -10.93 -8.32 -4.84
N ARG A 56 -10.02 -8.21 -5.81
CA ARG A 56 -9.66 -6.91 -6.39
C ARG A 56 -10.89 -6.11 -6.83
N VAL A 57 -11.85 -6.76 -7.48
CA VAL A 57 -13.09 -6.11 -7.92
C VAL A 57 -14.04 -5.90 -6.74
N ARG A 58 -14.23 -6.94 -5.91
CA ARG A 58 -15.21 -6.92 -4.80
C ARG A 58 -14.85 -5.97 -3.67
N ALA A 59 -13.57 -5.80 -3.39
CA ALA A 59 -13.03 -4.95 -2.34
C ALA A 59 -12.50 -3.60 -2.87
N ASN A 60 -12.73 -3.32 -4.17
CA ASN A 60 -12.31 -2.10 -4.85
C ASN A 60 -10.82 -1.78 -4.68
N LEU A 61 -9.95 -2.76 -4.94
CA LEU A 61 -8.49 -2.59 -4.87
C LEU A 61 -7.96 -2.06 -6.20
N LEU A 62 -7.10 -1.04 -6.11
CA LEU A 62 -6.26 -0.62 -7.25
C LEU A 62 -5.32 -1.77 -7.66
N SER A 63 -4.75 -1.70 -8.86
CA SER A 63 -3.79 -2.72 -9.32
C SER A 63 -2.57 -2.83 -8.40
N VAL A 64 -2.06 -1.70 -7.90
CA VAL A 64 -0.91 -1.65 -7.00
C VAL A 64 -1.23 -2.22 -5.61
N ASP A 65 -2.41 -1.92 -5.08
CA ASP A 65 -2.86 -2.43 -3.78
C ASP A 65 -3.11 -3.94 -3.83
N TYR A 66 -3.73 -4.41 -4.92
CA TYR A 66 -3.91 -5.84 -5.20
C TYR A 66 -2.57 -6.61 -5.13
N GLN A 67 -1.52 -6.08 -5.76
CA GLN A 67 -0.21 -6.73 -5.75
C GLN A 67 0.43 -6.73 -4.37
N ALA A 68 0.32 -5.63 -3.63
CA ALA A 68 0.83 -5.54 -2.26
C ALA A 68 0.12 -6.52 -1.32
N VAL A 69 -1.21 -6.61 -1.41
CA VAL A 69 -2.01 -7.59 -0.65
C VAL A 69 -1.63 -9.02 -1.03
N LEU A 70 -1.46 -9.31 -2.32
CA LEU A 70 -1.08 -10.64 -2.77
C LEU A 70 0.30 -11.05 -2.25
N ALA A 71 1.29 -10.14 -2.32
CA ALA A 71 2.62 -10.38 -1.79
C ALA A 71 2.59 -10.63 -0.28
N TYR A 72 1.86 -9.79 0.46
CA TYR A 72 1.67 -9.97 1.90
C TYR A 72 1.08 -11.36 2.22
N LEU A 73 0.02 -11.77 1.53
CA LEU A 73 -0.63 -13.06 1.80
C LEU A 73 0.26 -14.26 1.44
N SER A 74 1.04 -14.20 0.36
CA SER A 74 1.98 -15.28 0.01
C SER A 74 3.11 -15.46 1.02
N GLN A 75 3.43 -14.43 1.81
CA GLN A 75 4.51 -14.46 2.80
C GLN A 75 3.98 -14.79 4.21
N ASN A 76 2.69 -14.57 4.47
CA ASN A 76 2.15 -14.56 5.84
C ASN A 76 0.95 -15.50 6.08
N VAL A 77 0.29 -16.03 5.03
CA VAL A 77 -0.80 -17.02 5.20
C VAL A 77 -0.23 -18.43 5.14
N LYS A 78 -0.66 -19.28 6.08
CA LYS A 78 -0.31 -20.71 6.08
C LYS A 78 -0.92 -21.38 4.85
N THR A 79 -0.06 -21.79 3.93
CA THR A 79 -0.46 -22.55 2.75
C THR A 79 -0.78 -23.99 3.12
N ARG A 80 -1.75 -24.59 2.40
CA ARG A 80 -1.86 -26.06 2.33
C ARG A 80 -1.30 -26.46 0.97
N ASP A 81 -0.31 -27.33 0.98
CA ASP A 81 0.25 -27.92 -0.25
C ASP A 81 -0.62 -29.09 -0.74
#